data_AF-A0A536UGB3-F1
#
_entry.id   AF-A0A536UGB3-F1
#
_cell.length_a   1.000
_cell.length_b   1.000
_cell.length_c   1.000
_cell.angle_alpha   90.00
_cell.angle_beta   90.00
_cell.angle_gamma   90.00
#
_symmetry.space_group_name_H-M   'P 1'
#
loop_
_entity.id
_entity.type
_entity.pdbx_description
1 polymer ?
#
loop_
_entity_poly.entity_id
_entity_poly.type
_entity_poly.pdbx_seq_one_letter_code
_entity_poly.pdbx_strand_id
1 'polypeptide(L)'
;MRNIDPTSPEVSKEEHTITDAVIRSLEACDNPRLKQILSSLVTHLHDFVRDVKLTEAEWMAGIRFLTDTGRMCNDTRQEFILLSDTLGVSMLTVALNNPRSNGATESTVF
;
A
#
# COMPACT_ATOMS: atom_id res chain seq x y z
N MET A 1 30.03 2.74 -20.73
CA MET A 1 29.08 3.04 -19.63
C MET A 1 28.00 3.94 -20.22
N ARG A 2 26.78 3.43 -20.48
CA ARG A 2 25.70 4.28 -21.02
C ARG A 2 25.10 5.05 -19.85
N ASN A 3 25.21 6.37 -19.88
CA ASN A 3 24.48 7.25 -18.98
C ASN A 3 23.01 7.24 -19.42
N ILE A 4 22.16 6.57 -18.65
CA ILE A 4 20.71 6.62 -18.86
C ILE A 4 20.23 7.90 -18.18
N ASP A 5 19.73 8.84 -19.00
CA ASP A 5 19.09 10.07 -18.53
C ASP A 5 17.77 9.69 -17.82
N PRO A 6 17.61 10.00 -16.52
CA PRO A 6 16.42 9.67 -15.75
C PRO A 6 15.14 10.39 -16.22
N THR A 7 15.26 11.33 -17.17
CA THR A 7 14.14 12.06 -17.77
C THR A 7 13.81 11.61 -19.21
N SER A 8 14.49 10.59 -19.72
CA SER A 8 14.23 10.05 -21.06
C SER A 8 12.85 9.36 -21.15
N PRO A 9 12.10 9.54 -22.26
CA PRO A 9 10.81 8.90 -22.47
C PRO A 9 10.86 7.35 -22.44
N GLU A 10 12.02 6.72 -22.64
CA GLU A 10 12.19 5.26 -22.51
C GLU A 10 12.05 4.79 -21.05
N VAL A 11 12.64 5.50 -20.08
CA VAL A 11 12.55 5.18 -18.64
C VAL A 11 11.10 5.31 -18.15
N SER A 12 10.40 6.34 -18.61
CA SER A 12 8.99 6.58 -18.26
C SER A 12 8.02 5.47 -18.73
N LYS A 13 8.36 4.78 -19.83
CA LYS A 13 7.61 3.61 -20.32
C LYS A 13 7.92 2.37 -19.49
N GLU A 14 9.18 2.15 -19.13
CA GLU A 14 9.61 1.00 -18.35
C GLU A 14 8.94 0.97 -16.95
N GLU A 15 8.83 2.11 -16.26
CA GLU A 15 8.20 2.17 -14.93
C GLU A 15 6.72 1.77 -14.92
N HIS A 16 5.96 2.19 -15.94
CA HIS A 16 4.55 1.78 -16.07
C HIS A 16 4.43 0.31 -16.49
N THR A 17 5.38 -0.22 -17.27
CA THR A 17 5.39 -1.64 -17.62
C THR A 17 5.52 -2.57 -16.42
N ILE A 18 6.16 -2.12 -15.33
CA ILE A 18 6.30 -2.91 -14.09
C ILE A 18 4.94 -3.04 -13.40
N THR A 19 4.15 -1.96 -13.28
CA THR A 19 2.80 -2.04 -12.69
C THR A 19 1.92 -3.02 -13.46
N ASP A 20 1.91 -2.91 -14.79
CA ASP A 20 1.12 -3.80 -15.65
C ASP A 20 1.57 -5.27 -15.55
N ALA A 21 2.88 -5.51 -15.46
CA ALA A 21 3.42 -6.85 -15.29
C ALA A 21 2.99 -7.48 -13.94
N VAL A 22 3.04 -6.71 -12.84
CA VAL A 22 2.59 -7.19 -11.52
C VAL A 22 1.08 -7.44 -11.53
N ILE A 23 0.27 -6.54 -12.10
CA ILE A 23 -1.18 -6.74 -12.18
C ILE A 23 -1.52 -7.98 -13.01
N ARG A 24 -0.81 -8.20 -14.13
CA ARG A 24 -0.99 -9.39 -14.97
C ARG A 24 -0.65 -10.68 -14.22
N SER A 25 0.34 -10.66 -13.32
CA SER A 25 0.67 -11.82 -12.48
C SER A 25 -0.50 -12.25 -11.58
N LEU A 26 -1.41 -11.34 -11.24
CA LEU A 26 -2.62 -11.62 -10.45
C LEU A 26 -3.75 -12.22 -11.30
N GLU A 27 -3.58 -12.39 -12.62
CA GLU A 27 -4.61 -12.99 -13.48
C GLU A 27 -4.92 -14.43 -13.09
N ALA A 28 -3.93 -15.16 -12.56
CA ALA A 28 -4.07 -16.51 -12.06
C ALA A 28 -4.76 -16.61 -10.67
N CYS A 29 -5.20 -15.49 -10.09
CA CYS A 29 -5.91 -15.49 -8.81
C CYS A 29 -7.38 -15.90 -9.01
N ASP A 30 -7.75 -17.09 -8.55
CA ASP A 30 -9.11 -17.64 -8.67
C ASP A 30 -10.16 -16.86 -7.86
N ASN A 31 -9.75 -16.15 -6.79
CA ASN A 31 -10.66 -15.36 -5.98
C ASN A 31 -10.82 -13.95 -6.60
N PRO A 32 -11.99 -13.64 -7.20
CA PRO A 32 -12.18 -12.38 -7.91
C PRO A 32 -12.11 -11.16 -7.00
N ARG A 33 -12.55 -11.28 -5.73
CA ARG A 33 -12.51 -10.17 -4.78
C ARG A 33 -11.08 -9.91 -4.30
N LEU A 34 -10.31 -10.97 -4.03
CA LEU A 34 -8.90 -10.84 -3.66
C LEU A 34 -8.09 -10.22 -4.81
N LYS A 35 -8.32 -10.68 -6.04
CA LYS A 35 -7.71 -10.10 -7.25
C LYS A 35 -7.97 -8.59 -7.33
N GLN A 36 -9.23 -8.17 -7.18
CA GLN A 36 -9.59 -6.75 -7.19
C GLN A 36 -8.83 -5.94 -6.11
N ILE A 37 -8.78 -6.44 -4.87
CA ILE A 37 -8.09 -5.77 -3.76
C ILE A 37 -6.59 -5.64 -4.05
N LEU A 38 -5.94 -6.73 -4.46
CA LEU A 38 -4.50 -6.73 -4.73
C LEU A 38 -4.13 -5.86 -5.94
N SER A 39 -4.92 -5.88 -7.02
CA SER A 39 -4.68 -5.01 -8.17
C SER A 39 -4.79 -3.52 -7.80
N SER A 40 -5.77 -3.15 -6.98
CA SER A 40 -5.92 -1.77 -6.50
C SER A 40 -4.76 -1.37 -5.57
N LEU A 41 -4.36 -2.25 -4.63
CA LEU A 41 -3.22 -2.01 -3.74
C LEU A 41 -1.92 -1.77 -4.53
N VAL A 42 -1.60 -2.65 -5.49
CA VAL A 42 -0.40 -2.53 -6.33
C VAL A 42 -0.40 -1.23 -7.10
N THR A 43 -1.55 -0.86 -7.69
CA THR A 43 -1.69 0.40 -8.45
C THR A 43 -1.36 1.59 -7.57
N HIS A 44 -2.04 1.74 -6.42
CA HIS A 44 -1.83 2.88 -5.52
C HIS A 44 -0.42 2.90 -4.91
N LEU A 45 0.16 1.74 -4.60
CA LEU A 45 1.52 1.67 -4.07
C LEU A 45 2.56 2.09 -5.10
N HIS A 46 2.44 1.64 -6.35
CA HIS A 46 3.35 2.04 -7.42
C HIS A 46 3.18 3.53 -7.77
N ASP A 47 1.96 4.05 -7.75
CA ASP A 47 1.70 5.48 -7.94
C ASP A 47 2.33 6.32 -6.83
N PHE A 48 2.24 5.90 -5.56
CA PHE A 48 2.92 6.56 -4.44
C PHE A 48 4.45 6.59 -4.64
N VAL A 49 5.05 5.45 -5.02
CA VAL A 49 6.50 5.36 -5.27
C VAL A 49 6.95 6.33 -6.37
N ARG A 50 6.17 6.44 -7.45
CA ARG A 50 6.44 7.39 -8.55
C ARG A 50 6.24 8.84 -8.13
N ASP A 51 5.15 9.14 -7.42
CA ASP A 51 4.79 10.49 -6.97
C ASP A 51 5.91 11.10 -6.12
N VAL A 52 6.40 10.34 -5.13
CA VAL A 52 7.45 10.82 -4.23
C VAL A 52 8.86 10.61 -4.77
N LYS A 53 9.02 9.96 -5.93
CA LYS A 53 10.30 9.55 -6.51
C LYS A 53 11.18 8.82 -5.49
N LEU A 54 10.60 7.79 -4.87
CA LEU A 54 11.20 7.09 -3.73
C LEU A 54 12.61 6.57 -4.06
N THR A 55 13.60 6.96 -3.25
CA THR A 55 14.98 6.50 -3.44
C THR A 55 15.21 5.11 -2.85
N GLU A 56 16.26 4.42 -3.29
CA GLU A 56 16.64 3.12 -2.73
C GLU A 56 16.92 3.18 -1.21
N ALA A 57 17.51 4.28 -0.75
CA ALA A 57 17.82 4.47 0.67
C ALA A 57 16.54 4.63 1.52
N GLU A 58 15.56 5.39 1.04
CA GLU A 58 14.26 5.57 1.68
C GLU A 58 13.44 4.28 1.62
N TRP A 59 13.45 3.58 0.48
CA TRP A 59 12.84 2.25 0.36
C TRP A 59 13.41 1.28 1.39
N MET A 60 14.73 1.19 1.51
CA MET A 60 15.38 0.34 2.53
C MET A 60 15.04 0.78 3.96
N ALA A 61 14.87 2.07 4.22
CA ALA A 61 14.41 2.56 5.51
C ALA A 61 12.97 2.13 5.81
N GLY A 62 12.07 2.21 4.83
CA GLY A 62 10.70 1.70 4.92
C GLY A 62 10.65 0.19 5.18
N ILE A 63 11.48 -0.60 4.50
CA ILE A 63 11.60 -2.04 4.75
C ILE A 63 12.05 -2.34 6.17
N ARG A 64 13.05 -1.61 6.70
CA ARG A 64 13.48 -1.75 8.10
C ARG A 64 12.35 -1.40 9.07
N PHE A 65 11.65 -0.30 8.84
CA PHE A 65 10.52 0.12 9.66
C PHE A 65 9.43 -0.97 9.73
N LEU A 66 9.01 -1.52 8.58
CA LEU A 66 8.00 -2.59 8.54
C LEU A 66 8.50 -3.89 9.18
N THR A 67 9.79 -4.20 9.02
CA THR A 67 10.43 -5.36 9.66
C THR A 67 10.43 -5.23 11.18
N ASP A 68 10.81 -4.06 11.70
CA ASP A 68 10.87 -3.80 13.13
C ASP A 68 9.46 -3.74 13.74
N THR A 69 8.48 -3.18 13.00
CA THR A 69 7.05 -3.25 13.35
C THR A 69 6.62 -4.70 13.52
N GLY A 70 6.92 -5.57 12.56
CA GLY A 70 6.57 -6.99 12.64
C GLY A 70 7.28 -7.74 13.78
N ARG A 71 8.55 -7.46 14.04
CA ARG A 71 9.33 -8.06 15.15
C ARG A 71 8.80 -7.69 16.54
N MET A 72 8.13 -6.55 16.62
CA MET A 72 7.64 -5.99 17.87
C MET A 72 6.22 -6.50 18.21
N CYS A 73 5.55 -7.18 17.27
CA CYS A 73 4.32 -7.91 17.53
C CYS A 73 4.54 -9.11 18.46
N ASN A 74 3.58 -9.37 19.34
CA ASN A 74 3.49 -10.57 20.18
C ASN A 74 2.02 -10.86 20.55
N ASP A 75 1.76 -11.87 21.38
CA ASP A 75 0.41 -12.31 21.76
C ASP A 75 -0.46 -11.19 22.37
N THR A 76 0.17 -10.17 22.95
CA THR A 76 -0.50 -9.03 23.62
C THR A 76 -0.35 -7.71 22.89
N ARG A 77 0.48 -7.64 21.84
CA ARG A 77 0.82 -6.40 21.13
C ARG A 77 0.76 -6.62 19.62
N GLN A 78 -0.13 -5.90 18.95
CA GLN A 78 -0.30 -5.98 17.49
C GLN A 78 0.11 -4.65 16.84
N GLU A 79 1.40 -4.52 16.51
CA GLU A 79 1.96 -3.29 15.98
C GLU A 79 1.45 -2.92 14.59
N PHE A 80 1.04 -3.89 13.77
CA PHE A 80 0.39 -3.58 12.49
C PHE A 80 -1.01 -2.98 12.68
N ILE A 81 -1.72 -3.33 13.75
CA ILE A 81 -3.00 -2.69 14.11
C ILE A 81 -2.71 -1.25 14.58
N LEU A 82 -1.73 -1.06 15.47
CA LEU A 82 -1.37 0.28 15.95
C LEU A 82 -0.82 1.18 14.84
N LEU A 83 -0.09 0.61 13.88
CA LEU A 83 0.32 1.31 12.66
C LEU A 83 -0.91 1.70 11.82
N SER A 84 -1.88 0.78 11.66
CA SER A 84 -3.16 1.06 10.99
C SER A 84 -3.94 2.19 11.66
N ASP A 85 -3.96 2.24 13.00
CA ASP A 85 -4.61 3.30 13.77
C ASP A 85 -3.93 4.65 13.55
N THR A 86 -2.60 4.67 13.61
CA THR A 86 -1.79 5.88 13.41
C THR A 86 -1.92 6.43 11.99
N LEU A 87 -2.05 5.55 10.99
CA LEU A 87 -2.27 5.91 9.59
C LEU A 87 -3.75 6.21 9.27
N GLY A 88 -4.67 6.02 10.22
CA GLY A 88 -6.11 6.25 10.03
C GLY A 88 -6.84 5.17 9.22
N VAL A 89 -6.18 4.06 8.88
CA VAL A 89 -6.75 2.96 8.08
C VAL A 89 -7.88 2.26 8.84
N SER A 90 -7.72 2.07 10.15
CA SER A 90 -8.75 1.44 10.98
C SER A 90 -10.04 2.27 11.00
N MET A 91 -9.93 3.58 11.18
CA MET A 91 -11.06 4.51 11.16
C MET A 91 -11.74 4.55 9.80
N LEU A 92 -10.96 4.64 8.72
CA LEU A 92 -11.50 4.63 7.36
C LEU A 92 -12.28 3.34 7.07
N THR A 93 -11.74 2.20 7.52
CA THR A 93 -12.40 0.89 7.36
C THR A 93 -13.73 0.85 8.12
N VAL A 94 -13.76 1.33 9.37
CA VAL A 94 -15.01 1.40 10.15
C VAL A 94 -16.04 2.29 9.48
N ALA A 95 -15.65 3.48 9.01
CA ALA A 95 -16.54 4.44 8.36
C ALA A 95 -17.17 3.89 7.07
N LEU A 96 -16.39 3.18 6.24
CA LEU A 96 -16.87 2.58 4.99
C LEU A 96 -17.87 1.44 5.21
N ASN A 97 -17.74 0.69 6.31
CA ASN A 97 -18.59 -0.47 6.60
C ASN A 97 -19.77 -0.14 7.53
N ASN A 98 -19.75 1.02 8.18
CA ASN A 98 -20.81 1.50 9.07
C ASN A 98 -21.27 2.91 8.65
N PRO A 99 -21.80 3.08 7.42
CA PRO A 99 -22.30 4.38 6.98
C PRO A 99 -23.39 4.85 7.96
N ARG A 100 -23.22 6.06 8.50
CA ARG A 100 -24.16 6.64 9.46
C ARG A 100 -25.58 6.61 8.88
N SER A 101 -26.50 5.92 9.55
CA SER A 101 -27.92 6.24 9.41
C SER A 101 -28.16 7.61 10.03
N ASN A 102 -28.93 8.49 9.38
CA ASN A 102 -29.23 9.84 9.87
C ASN A 102 -29.67 9.78 11.35
N GLY A 103 -28.81 10.25 12.28
CA GLY A 103 -29.08 10.33 13.72
C GLY A 103 -28.22 9.47 14.65
N ALA A 104 -27.27 8.67 14.14
CA ALA A 104 -26.41 7.82 14.99
C ALA A 104 -25.15 8.55 15.50
N THR A 105 -24.80 8.30 16.79
CA THR A 105 -23.57 8.77 17.46
C THR A 105 -22.30 8.19 16.83
N GLU A 106 -21.18 8.91 16.97
CA GLU A 106 -19.87 8.55 16.41
C GLU A 106 -19.39 7.14 16.79
N SER A 107 -19.11 6.31 15.78
CA SER A 107 -18.37 5.06 15.97
C SER A 107 -16.88 5.38 16.10
N THR A 108 -16.34 5.20 17.30
CA THR A 108 -14.89 5.21 17.54
C THR A 108 -14.34 3.78 17.52
N VAL A 109 -13.16 3.61 16.95
CA VAL A 109 -12.41 2.36 16.98
C VAL A 109 -11.74 2.26 18.36
N PHE A 110 -11.79 1.08 18.99
CA PHE A 110 -11.06 0.75 20.23
C PHE A 110 -9.98 -0.29 19.91
#